data_AF-A0A945VV41-F1
#
_entry.id   AF-A0A945VV41-F1
#
_cell.length_a   1.000
_cell.length_b   1.000
_cell.length_c   1.000
_cell.angle_alpha   90.00
_cell.angle_beta   90.00
_cell.angle_gamma   90.00
#
_symmetry.space_group_name_H-M   'P 1'
#
loop_
_entity.id
_entity.type
_entity.pdbx_description
1 polymer ?
#
loop_
_entity_poly.entity_id
_entity_poly.type
_entity_poly.pdbx_seq_one_letter_code
_entity_poly.pdbx_strand_id
1 'polypeptide(L)'
;MGAKAGGGKLYMLPFMPLFVYFWSKLINIEFDSQSLKISSTKSLIILSLIIGLTFSTLPTSALKSGYMLLRFSKNLKKDAIPRQVIDDLRSIDKQYPDFTIHMGIGECKNYNYTFYRSALVFMGNPYFIDFPAYMAYQNSKMLDKKQLAQIFEACKIDIWLVPKDNVPFRMMNWSDGKALFDQQLRNSFLNNYQQIDSSKFFDIFICKALTES
;
A
#
# COMPACT_ATOMS: atom_id res chain seq x y z
N MET A 1 5.71 0.20 20.37
CA MET A 1 5.62 -0.63 19.16
C MET A 1 5.03 0.21 18.03
N GLY A 2 5.80 0.52 16.99
CA GLY A 2 5.45 1.51 15.97
C GLY A 2 6.56 2.54 15.84
N ALA A 3 7.48 2.33 14.90
CA ALA A 3 8.67 3.18 14.70
C ALA A 3 8.32 4.57 14.12
N LYS A 4 7.06 4.81 13.74
CA LYS A 4 6.58 6.10 13.24
C LYS A 4 5.17 6.38 13.74
N ALA A 5 4.91 7.62 14.15
CA ALA A 5 3.55 8.09 14.39
C ALA A 5 2.72 7.88 13.11
N GLY A 6 1.58 7.18 13.23
CA GLY A 6 0.70 6.83 12.11
C GLY A 6 0.92 5.43 11.48
N GLY A 7 2.02 4.72 11.78
CA GLY A 7 2.24 3.37 11.23
C GLY A 7 1.37 2.28 11.89
N GLY A 8 0.85 2.54 13.09
CA GLY A 8 -0.24 1.78 13.71
C GLY A 8 0.00 0.27 13.86
N LYS A 9 -1.10 -0.50 13.92
CA LYS A 9 -1.14 -1.96 14.18
C LYS A 9 -0.62 -2.83 13.01
N LEU A 10 -0.26 -2.23 11.86
CA LEU A 10 0.17 -2.96 10.67
C LEU A 10 1.56 -3.61 10.83
N TYR A 11 2.38 -3.13 11.76
CA TYR A 11 3.68 -3.73 12.10
C TYR A 11 3.58 -5.13 12.71
N MET A 12 2.38 -5.60 13.08
CA MET A 12 2.17 -6.96 13.59
C MET A 12 1.90 -7.98 12.47
N LEU A 13 1.67 -7.55 11.23
CA LEU A 13 1.36 -8.44 10.09
C LEU A 13 2.42 -9.53 9.84
N PRO A 14 3.74 -9.27 9.94
CA PRO A 14 4.75 -10.31 9.77
C PRO A 14 4.63 -11.45 10.79
N PHE A 15 4.02 -11.20 11.95
CA PHE A 15 3.81 -12.21 13.00
C PHE A 15 2.46 -12.93 12.84
N MET A 16 1.58 -12.48 11.94
CA MET A 16 0.26 -13.07 11.74
C MET A 16 0.31 -14.57 11.39
N PRO A 17 1.24 -15.08 10.54
CA PRO A 17 1.38 -16.52 10.31
C PRO A 17 1.70 -17.31 11.57
N LEU A 18 2.57 -16.78 12.46
CA LEU A 18 2.90 -17.40 13.74
C LEU A 18 1.68 -17.43 14.66
N PHE A 19 0.93 -16.31 14.75
CA PHE A 19 -0.32 -16.28 15.50
C PHE A 19 -1.32 -17.33 15.00
N VAL A 20 -1.55 -17.40 13.69
CA VAL A 20 -2.47 -18.39 13.09
C VAL A 20 -2.00 -19.82 13.38
N TYR A 21 -0.70 -20.09 13.30
CA TYR A 21 -0.12 -21.40 13.61
C TYR A 21 -0.29 -21.81 15.08
N PHE A 22 -0.01 -20.90 16.03
CA PHE A 22 -0.20 -21.20 17.46
C PHE A 22 -1.68 -21.39 17.81
N TRP A 23 -2.57 -20.56 17.25
CA TRP A 23 -4.01 -20.72 17.46
C TRP A 23 -4.55 -22.02 16.84
N SER A 24 -4.06 -22.43 15.66
CA SER A 24 -4.47 -23.70 15.07
C SER A 24 -4.00 -24.90 15.89
N LYS A 25 -2.82 -24.83 16.51
CA LYS A 25 -2.38 -25.84 17.49
C LYS A 25 -3.25 -25.84 18.74
N LEU A 26 -3.55 -24.68 19.33
CA LEU A 26 -4.37 -24.56 20.53
C LEU A 26 -5.81 -25.06 20.35
N ILE A 27 -6.42 -24.79 19.19
CA ILE A 27 -7.79 -25.25 18.87
C ILE A 27 -7.85 -26.77 18.70
N ASN A 28 -6.75 -27.39 18.25
CA ASN A 28 -6.65 -28.84 18.05
C ASN A 28 -6.11 -29.59 19.28
N ILE A 29 -5.86 -28.89 20.40
CA ILE A 29 -5.59 -29.55 21.68
C ILE A 29 -6.95 -29.90 22.28
N GLU A 30 -7.27 -31.19 22.29
CA GLU A 30 -8.35 -31.70 23.13
C GLU A 30 -7.98 -31.42 24.58
N PHE A 31 -8.66 -30.47 25.20
CA PHE A 31 -8.55 -30.22 26.63
C PHE A 31 -9.16 -31.42 27.36
N ASP A 32 -8.31 -32.30 27.88
CA ASP A 32 -8.73 -33.34 28.81
C ASP A 32 -9.16 -32.70 30.13
N SER A 33 -10.46 -32.39 30.19
CA SER A 33 -11.13 -31.80 31.35
C SER A 33 -11.12 -32.69 32.59
N GLN A 34 -10.68 -33.96 32.50
CA GLN A 34 -10.67 -34.89 33.63
C GLN A 34 -9.56 -34.63 34.65
N SER A 35 -8.51 -33.88 34.29
CA SER A 35 -7.35 -33.62 35.18
C SER A 35 -7.50 -32.39 36.09
N LEU A 36 -8.49 -31.52 35.85
CA LEU A 36 -8.69 -30.28 36.59
C LEU A 36 -10.00 -30.32 37.41
N LYS A 37 -9.93 -30.87 38.63
CA LYS A 37 -11.02 -30.75 39.63
C LYS A 37 -11.12 -29.31 40.15
N ILE A 38 -11.66 -28.41 39.32
CA ILE A 38 -11.96 -27.03 39.68
C ILE A 38 -13.42 -26.98 40.15
N SER A 39 -13.66 -26.57 41.40
CA SER A 39 -15.01 -26.32 41.94
C SER A 39 -15.81 -25.38 41.02
N SER A 40 -17.13 -25.62 40.86
CA SER A 40 -17.99 -24.87 39.93
C SER A 40 -17.94 -23.36 40.13
N THR A 41 -17.79 -22.90 41.38
CA THR A 41 -17.65 -21.47 41.72
C THR A 41 -16.30 -20.90 41.30
N LYS A 42 -15.21 -21.68 41.44
CA LYS A 42 -13.87 -21.25 40.98
C LYS A 42 -13.77 -21.25 39.46
N SER A 43 -14.44 -22.19 38.79
CA SER A 43 -14.54 -22.23 37.33
C SER A 43 -15.29 -21.01 36.78
N LEU A 44 -16.40 -20.62 37.40
CA LEU A 44 -17.13 -19.40 37.02
C LEU A 44 -16.31 -18.11 37.22
N ILE A 45 -15.53 -18.03 38.30
CA ILE A 45 -14.64 -16.88 38.55
C ILE A 45 -13.50 -16.83 37.52
N ILE A 46 -12.86 -17.97 37.22
CA ILE A 46 -11.80 -18.05 36.21
C ILE A 46 -12.37 -17.74 34.83
N LEU A 47 -13.55 -18.26 34.49
CA LEU A 47 -14.24 -17.99 33.24
C LEU A 47 -14.64 -16.50 33.12
N SER A 48 -15.13 -15.87 34.18
CA SER A 48 -15.44 -14.43 34.16
C SER A 48 -14.17 -13.57 34.07
N LEU A 49 -13.06 -14.01 34.66
CA LEU A 49 -11.75 -13.36 34.51
C LEU A 49 -11.20 -13.51 33.09
N ILE A 50 -11.32 -14.68 32.46
CA ILE A 50 -10.93 -14.91 31.06
C ILE A 50 -11.84 -14.14 30.12
N ILE A 51 -13.16 -14.12 30.34
CA ILE A 51 -14.11 -13.34 29.53
C ILE A 51 -13.86 -11.84 29.73
N GLY A 52 -13.59 -11.38 30.95
CA GLY A 52 -13.27 -9.99 31.27
C GLY A 52 -11.92 -9.55 30.69
N LEU A 53 -10.89 -10.41 30.76
CA LEU A 53 -9.60 -10.19 30.12
C LEU A 53 -9.76 -10.18 28.60
N THR A 54 -10.45 -11.16 28.01
CA THR A 54 -10.71 -11.15 26.57
C THR A 54 -11.55 -9.95 26.15
N PHE A 55 -12.57 -9.49 26.88
CA PHE A 55 -13.33 -8.28 26.52
C PHE A 55 -12.54 -6.98 26.71
N SER A 56 -11.70 -6.89 27.75
CA SER A 56 -10.84 -5.71 28.00
C SER A 56 -9.61 -5.67 27.09
N THR A 57 -9.14 -6.82 26.61
CA THR A 57 -8.01 -6.95 25.69
C THR A 57 -8.41 -7.25 24.25
N LEU A 58 -9.68 -7.57 23.95
CA LEU A 58 -10.26 -7.60 22.59
C LEU A 58 -10.25 -6.15 22.17
N PRO A 59 -9.21 -5.70 21.48
CA PRO A 59 -9.18 -4.32 21.13
C PRO A 59 -10.31 -4.17 20.11
N THR A 60 -10.79 -2.95 19.89
CA THR A 60 -11.56 -2.57 18.69
C THR A 60 -10.98 -3.15 17.37
N SER A 61 -9.74 -3.68 17.39
CA SER A 61 -9.16 -4.48 16.34
C SER A 61 -9.80 -5.84 16.05
N ALA A 62 -10.55 -6.52 16.92
CA ALA A 62 -11.18 -7.80 16.55
C ALA A 62 -12.35 -7.59 15.57
N LEU A 63 -13.17 -6.56 15.81
CA LEU A 63 -14.15 -6.08 14.84
C LEU A 63 -13.47 -5.52 13.59
N LYS A 64 -12.35 -4.79 13.74
CA LYS A 64 -11.56 -4.30 12.61
C LYS A 64 -10.90 -5.41 11.81
N SER A 65 -10.46 -6.51 12.43
CA SER A 65 -9.81 -7.64 11.78
C SER A 65 -10.85 -8.53 11.09
N GLY A 66 -12.00 -8.77 11.72
CA GLY A 66 -13.15 -9.39 11.06
C GLY A 66 -13.61 -8.57 9.85
N TYR A 67 -13.71 -7.25 9.99
CA TYR A 67 -13.98 -6.34 8.88
C TYR A 67 -12.89 -6.38 7.79
N MET A 68 -11.61 -6.41 8.16
CA MET A 68 -10.51 -6.54 7.20
C MET A 68 -10.53 -7.89 6.48
N LEU A 69 -10.85 -8.99 7.16
CA LEU A 69 -10.99 -10.32 6.56
C LEU A 69 -12.18 -10.37 5.60
N LEU A 70 -13.32 -9.80 5.98
CA LEU A 70 -14.48 -9.67 5.10
C LEU A 70 -14.20 -8.75 3.90
N ARG A 71 -13.43 -7.67 4.10
CA ARG A 71 -13.00 -6.79 3.02
C ARG A 71 -12.00 -7.50 2.10
N PHE A 72 -11.07 -8.27 2.67
CA PHE A 72 -10.13 -9.09 1.94
C PHE A 72 -10.85 -10.16 1.12
N SER A 73 -11.81 -10.89 1.70
CA SER A 73 -12.59 -11.89 0.97
C SER A 73 -13.44 -11.28 -0.15
N LYS A 74 -14.02 -10.09 0.07
CA LYS A 74 -14.67 -9.31 -1.00
C LYS A 74 -13.67 -8.91 -2.09
N ASN A 75 -12.45 -8.53 -1.71
CA ASN A 75 -11.37 -8.21 -2.65
C ASN A 75 -10.83 -9.44 -3.41
N LEU A 76 -11.12 -10.65 -2.96
CA LEU A 76 -10.80 -11.89 -3.66
C LEU A 76 -11.83 -12.26 -4.72
N LYS A 77 -12.99 -11.59 -4.82
CA LYS A 77 -13.95 -11.86 -5.89
C LYS A 77 -13.37 -11.51 -7.26
N LYS A 78 -13.82 -12.19 -8.32
CA LYS A 78 -13.29 -12.04 -9.69
C LYS A 78 -13.44 -10.62 -10.23
N ASP A 79 -14.52 -9.95 -9.85
CA ASP A 79 -14.90 -8.58 -10.23
C ASP A 79 -14.41 -7.52 -9.23
N ALA A 80 -13.61 -7.89 -8.23
CA ALA A 80 -13.18 -6.94 -7.23
C ALA A 80 -12.23 -5.88 -7.83
N ILE A 81 -12.38 -4.62 -7.40
CA ILE A 81 -11.53 -3.49 -7.83
C ILE A 81 -10.04 -3.82 -7.81
N PRO A 82 -9.47 -4.47 -6.78
CA PRO A 82 -8.05 -4.84 -6.78
C PRO A 82 -7.63 -5.71 -7.98
N ARG A 83 -8.46 -6.68 -8.37
CA ARG A 83 -8.18 -7.51 -9.55
C ARG A 83 -8.25 -6.69 -10.82
N GLN A 84 -9.27 -5.84 -10.94
CA GLN A 84 -9.41 -4.96 -12.09
C GLN A 84 -8.21 -4.02 -12.26
N VAL A 85 -7.65 -3.49 -11.17
CA VAL A 85 -6.44 -2.66 -11.22
C VAL A 85 -5.24 -3.47 -11.71
N ILE A 86 -5.05 -4.69 -11.21
CA ILE A 86 -3.97 -5.57 -11.67
C ILE A 86 -4.15 -5.95 -13.15
N ASP A 87 -5.38 -6.24 -13.58
CA ASP A 87 -5.67 -6.58 -14.98
C ASP A 87 -5.44 -5.38 -15.91
N ASP A 88 -5.78 -4.17 -15.47
CA ASP A 88 -5.48 -2.91 -16.18
C ASP A 88 -3.96 -2.72 -16.31
N LEU A 89 -3.20 -2.90 -15.23
CA LEU A 89 -1.73 -2.83 -15.25
C LEU A 89 -1.11 -3.87 -16.21
N ARG A 90 -1.62 -5.11 -16.23
CA ARG A 90 -1.16 -6.14 -17.19
C ARG A 90 -1.49 -5.76 -18.63
N SER A 91 -2.63 -5.11 -18.86
CA SER A 91 -3.00 -4.65 -20.19
C SER A 91 -2.04 -3.57 -20.69
N ILE A 92 -1.70 -2.62 -19.81
CA ILE A 92 -0.73 -1.57 -20.11
C ILE A 92 0.67 -2.15 -20.36
N ASP A 93 1.14 -3.04 -19.49
CA ASP A 93 2.45 -3.72 -19.63
C ASP A 93 2.57 -4.48 -20.95
N LYS A 94 1.50 -5.15 -21.39
CA LYS A 94 1.44 -5.79 -22.72
C LYS A 94 1.39 -4.83 -23.90
N GLN A 95 0.82 -3.64 -23.71
CA GLN A 95 0.74 -2.60 -24.74
C GLN A 95 2.10 -1.92 -24.95
N TYR A 96 2.94 -1.89 -23.92
CA TYR A 96 4.24 -1.22 -23.91
C TYR A 96 5.38 -2.16 -23.44
N PRO A 97 5.61 -3.30 -24.10
CA PRO A 97 6.48 -4.36 -23.58
C PRO A 97 7.98 -3.98 -23.54
N ASP A 98 8.39 -3.03 -24.37
CA ASP A 98 9.80 -2.59 -24.48
C ASP A 98 10.10 -1.35 -23.64
N PHE A 99 9.11 -0.81 -22.93
CA PHE A 99 9.24 0.41 -22.14
C PHE A 99 9.24 0.10 -20.65
N THR A 100 10.09 0.81 -19.90
CA THR A 100 10.07 0.77 -18.44
C THR A 100 8.89 1.56 -17.89
N ILE A 101 8.09 0.92 -17.05
CA ILE A 101 6.88 1.49 -16.47
C ILE A 101 7.05 1.69 -14.97
N HIS A 102 6.86 2.92 -14.50
CA HIS A 102 6.85 3.23 -13.08
C HIS A 102 5.50 3.80 -12.64
N MET A 103 5.06 3.42 -11.44
CA MET A 103 3.89 4.02 -10.82
C MET A 103 4.23 5.45 -10.39
N GLY A 104 3.56 6.43 -10.98
CA GLY A 104 3.59 7.83 -10.56
C GLY A 104 2.58 8.11 -9.46
N ILE A 105 2.55 9.36 -9.00
CA ILE A 105 1.53 9.83 -8.07
C ILE A 105 0.93 11.15 -8.57
N GLY A 106 -0.36 11.31 -8.35
CA GLY A 106 -1.10 12.50 -8.71
C GLY A 106 -1.42 13.33 -7.48
N GLU A 107 -2.72 13.52 -7.25
CA GLU A 107 -3.25 14.19 -6.08
C GLU A 107 -3.59 13.16 -4.99
N CYS A 108 -4.21 13.60 -3.89
CA CYS A 108 -4.71 12.68 -2.87
C CYS A 108 -5.89 11.83 -3.37
N LYS A 109 -6.60 12.29 -4.41
CA LYS A 109 -7.70 11.55 -5.04
C LYS A 109 -7.15 10.26 -5.65
N ASN A 110 -7.82 9.12 -5.44
CA ASN A 110 -7.42 7.83 -6.02
C ASN A 110 -5.99 7.36 -5.67
N TYR A 111 -5.35 7.95 -4.65
CA TYR A 111 -3.98 7.60 -4.25
C TYR A 111 -3.82 6.11 -3.88
N ASN A 112 -4.89 5.46 -3.44
CA ASN A 112 -4.92 4.04 -3.13
C ASN A 112 -4.55 3.14 -4.33
N TYR A 113 -4.69 3.59 -5.58
CA TYR A 113 -4.25 2.81 -6.75
C TYR A 113 -2.73 2.77 -6.90
N THR A 114 -2.00 3.71 -6.29
CA THR A 114 -0.53 3.73 -6.28
C THR A 114 0.06 2.61 -5.41
N PHE A 115 -0.75 1.97 -4.56
CA PHE A 115 -0.34 0.83 -3.74
C PHE A 115 -0.06 -0.43 -4.55
N TYR A 116 -0.55 -0.48 -5.79
CA TYR A 116 -0.33 -1.60 -6.71
C TYR A 116 1.00 -1.49 -7.47
N ARG A 117 1.88 -0.53 -7.12
CA ARG A 117 3.22 -0.38 -7.70
C ARG A 117 4.09 -1.63 -7.65
N SER A 118 3.90 -2.48 -6.63
CA SER A 118 4.61 -3.76 -6.53
C SER A 118 4.22 -4.72 -7.65
N ALA A 119 3.01 -4.62 -8.20
CA ALA A 119 2.59 -5.44 -9.33
C ALA A 119 3.45 -5.18 -10.57
N LEU A 120 3.80 -3.92 -10.85
CA LEU A 120 4.71 -3.57 -11.95
C LEU A 120 6.09 -4.18 -11.75
N VAL A 121 6.60 -4.19 -10.50
CA VAL A 121 7.88 -4.85 -10.16
C VAL A 121 7.82 -6.35 -10.40
N PHE A 122 6.71 -7.01 -10.04
CA PHE A 122 6.51 -8.43 -10.35
C PHE A 122 6.34 -8.70 -11.86
N MET A 123 6.02 -7.70 -12.67
CA MET A 123 6.01 -7.78 -14.13
C MET A 123 7.39 -7.52 -14.74
N GLY A 124 8.42 -7.22 -13.94
CA GLY A 124 9.80 -6.99 -14.40
C GLY A 124 10.20 -5.52 -14.51
N ASN A 125 9.30 -4.59 -14.20
CA ASN A 125 9.60 -3.17 -14.26
C ASN A 125 10.50 -2.70 -13.09
N PRO A 126 11.41 -1.75 -13.34
CA PRO A 126 12.31 -1.23 -12.30
C PRO A 126 11.58 -0.41 -11.24
N TYR A 127 12.11 -0.43 -10.01
CA TYR A 127 11.59 0.34 -8.88
C TYR A 127 12.54 1.47 -8.49
N PHE A 128 12.35 2.65 -9.07
CA PHE A 128 13.26 3.79 -8.88
C PHE A 128 12.95 4.63 -7.65
N ILE A 129 11.66 4.88 -7.37
CA ILE A 129 11.24 5.84 -6.34
C ILE A 129 10.15 5.26 -5.44
N ASP A 130 10.42 5.24 -4.14
CA ASP A 130 9.39 5.02 -3.11
C ASP A 130 8.88 6.37 -2.58
N PHE A 131 7.71 6.81 -3.03
CA PHE A 131 7.12 8.08 -2.60
C PHE A 131 6.82 8.17 -1.10
N PRO A 132 6.38 7.10 -0.41
CA PRO A 132 6.31 7.11 1.05
C PRO A 132 7.65 7.38 1.74
N ALA A 133 8.75 6.81 1.24
CA ALA A 133 10.10 7.09 1.72
C ALA A 133 10.53 8.52 1.38
N TYR A 134 10.23 8.99 0.15
CA TYR A 134 10.47 10.38 -0.27
C TYR A 134 9.77 11.39 0.66
N MET A 135 8.50 11.15 1.00
CA MET A 135 7.75 11.95 1.98
C MET A 135 8.39 11.90 3.37
N ALA A 136 8.88 10.73 3.80
CA ALA A 136 9.59 10.60 5.07
C ALA A 136 10.90 11.42 5.09
N TYR A 137 11.66 11.42 4.01
CA TYR A 137 12.88 12.23 3.87
C TYR A 137 12.58 13.72 3.82
N GLN A 138 11.46 14.14 3.21
CA GLN A 138 11.00 15.53 3.28
C GLN A 138 10.74 15.95 4.73
N ASN A 139 10.04 15.10 5.50
CA ASN A 139 9.75 15.37 6.92
C ASN A 139 11.01 15.46 7.78
N SER A 140 12.04 14.66 7.47
CA SER A 140 13.31 14.70 8.19
C SER A 140 14.28 15.77 7.67
N LYS A 141 13.89 16.56 6.66
CA LYS A 141 14.75 17.56 5.99
C LYS A 141 16.01 16.95 5.35
N MET A 142 15.95 15.68 4.94
CA MET A 142 17.04 14.94 4.29
C MET A 142 16.78 14.69 2.79
N LEU A 143 15.82 15.40 2.22
CA LEU A 143 15.38 15.19 0.85
C LEU A 143 16.40 15.73 -0.16
N ASP A 144 16.97 14.85 -0.98
CA ASP A 144 17.69 15.26 -2.18
C ASP A 144 16.73 15.42 -3.35
N LYS A 145 16.40 16.68 -3.67
CA LYS A 145 15.53 17.02 -4.80
C LYS A 145 16.23 16.87 -6.16
N LYS A 146 17.58 16.95 -6.19
CA LYS A 146 18.34 16.93 -7.46
C LYS A 146 18.24 15.57 -8.12
N GLN A 147 18.29 14.51 -7.33
CA GLN A 147 18.18 13.15 -7.85
C GLN A 147 16.84 12.91 -8.55
N LEU A 148 15.73 13.39 -7.99
CA LEU A 148 14.41 13.23 -8.61
C LEU A 148 14.25 14.11 -9.85
N ALA A 149 14.77 15.36 -9.82
CA ALA A 149 14.80 16.22 -11.00
C ALA A 149 15.56 15.56 -12.16
N GLN A 150 16.72 14.94 -11.87
CA GLN A 150 17.51 14.21 -12.87
C GLN A 150 16.79 12.99 -13.43
N ILE A 151 15.96 12.30 -12.64
CA ILE A 151 15.15 11.18 -13.14
C ILE A 151 14.15 11.70 -14.19
N PHE A 152 13.52 12.85 -13.94
CA PHE A 152 12.58 13.46 -14.88
C PHE A 152 13.27 14.06 -16.11
N GLU A 153 14.36 14.80 -15.92
CA GLU A 153 15.09 15.48 -17.01
C GLU A 153 15.79 14.49 -17.94
N ALA A 154 16.36 13.41 -17.41
CA ALA A 154 17.06 12.41 -18.22
C ALA A 154 16.14 11.31 -18.73
N CYS A 155 14.82 11.43 -18.54
CA CYS A 155 13.84 10.40 -18.88
C CYS A 155 14.24 8.98 -18.44
N LYS A 156 14.70 8.81 -17.20
CA LYS A 156 15.18 7.49 -16.72
C LYS A 156 14.08 6.42 -16.64
N ILE A 157 12.83 6.85 -16.73
CA ILE A 157 11.64 6.01 -16.78
C ILE A 157 10.93 6.37 -18.07
N ASP A 158 10.58 5.38 -18.88
CA ASP A 158 9.94 5.65 -20.15
C ASP A 158 8.48 6.06 -19.97
N ILE A 159 7.76 5.33 -19.13
CA ILE A 159 6.33 5.52 -18.87
C ILE A 159 6.02 5.71 -17.38
N TRP A 160 5.22 6.72 -17.08
CA TRP A 160 4.62 6.96 -15.78
C TRP A 160 3.13 6.70 -15.79
N LEU A 161 2.67 5.89 -14.83
CA LEU A 161 1.24 5.66 -14.60
C LEU A 161 0.76 6.52 -13.44
N VAL A 162 -0.08 7.50 -13.73
CA VAL A 162 -0.63 8.42 -12.73
C VAL A 162 -2.11 8.09 -12.54
N PRO A 163 -2.66 8.04 -11.32
CA PRO A 163 -4.08 7.75 -11.13
C PRO A 163 -4.96 8.63 -12.01
N LYS A 164 -5.94 8.04 -12.68
CA LYS A 164 -6.76 8.72 -13.69
C LYS A 164 -7.40 10.02 -13.18
N ASP A 165 -7.46 11.01 -14.06
CA ASP A 165 -7.99 12.36 -13.83
C ASP A 165 -7.27 13.11 -12.70
N ASN A 166 -6.01 12.78 -12.43
CA ASN A 166 -5.20 13.50 -11.45
C ASN A 166 -4.17 14.38 -12.13
N VAL A 167 -3.89 15.52 -11.51
CA VAL A 167 -2.73 16.31 -11.88
C VAL A 167 -1.45 15.62 -11.38
N PRO A 168 -0.49 15.29 -12.27
CA PRO A 168 0.71 14.56 -11.89
C PRO A 168 1.56 15.36 -10.89
N PHE A 169 2.08 14.63 -9.90
CA PHE A 169 2.97 15.11 -8.86
C PHE A 169 2.44 16.34 -8.09
N ARG A 170 1.11 16.45 -7.93
CA ARG A 170 0.45 17.52 -7.13
C ARG A 170 0.12 17.08 -5.69
N MET A 171 0.70 15.98 -5.23
CA MET A 171 0.48 15.48 -3.88
C MET A 171 0.96 16.45 -2.80
N MET A 172 0.22 16.51 -1.71
CA MET A 172 0.60 17.22 -0.49
C MET A 172 1.17 16.21 0.53
N ASN A 173 2.14 16.64 1.30
CA ASN A 173 2.67 15.90 2.43
C ASN A 173 1.62 15.84 3.54
N TRP A 174 1.30 14.65 4.04
CA TRP A 174 0.27 14.49 5.06
C TRP A 174 0.69 15.00 6.45
N SER A 175 1.97 15.27 6.68
CA SER A 175 2.48 15.67 8.00
C SER A 175 2.39 17.17 8.23
N ASP A 176 2.72 17.98 7.23
CA ASP A 176 2.74 19.44 7.34
C ASP A 176 1.87 20.17 6.31
N GLY A 177 1.19 19.43 5.44
CA GLY A 177 0.32 19.98 4.40
C GLY A 177 1.06 20.73 3.30
N LYS A 178 2.40 20.69 3.24
CA LYS A 178 3.16 21.33 2.16
C LYS A 178 3.15 20.47 0.91
N ALA A 179 3.46 21.09 -0.24
CA ALA A 179 3.62 20.35 -1.48
C ALA A 179 4.74 19.31 -1.34
N LEU A 180 4.45 18.06 -1.68
CA LEU A 180 5.46 16.98 -1.70
C LEU A 180 6.49 17.24 -2.79
N PHE A 181 6.05 17.79 -3.92
CA PHE A 181 6.87 18.24 -5.03
C PHE A 181 6.66 19.74 -5.23
N ASP A 182 7.76 20.50 -5.24
CA ASP A 182 7.67 21.92 -5.54
C ASP A 182 7.39 22.16 -7.04
N GLN A 183 7.10 23.41 -7.38
CA GLN A 183 6.73 23.78 -8.74
C GLN A 183 7.86 23.51 -9.73
N GLN A 184 9.13 23.69 -9.34
CA GLN A 184 10.27 23.42 -10.20
C GLN A 184 10.32 21.95 -10.59
N LEU A 185 10.16 21.05 -9.62
CA LEU A 185 10.20 19.62 -9.87
C LEU A 185 8.99 19.13 -10.68
N ARG A 186 7.81 19.71 -10.45
CA ARG A 186 6.62 19.44 -11.28
C ARG A 186 6.82 19.92 -12.72
N ASN A 187 7.42 21.09 -12.92
CA ASN A 187 7.73 21.60 -14.25
C ASN A 187 8.76 20.71 -14.96
N SER A 188 9.77 20.21 -14.23
CA SER A 188 10.73 19.23 -14.76
C SER A 188 10.03 17.98 -15.33
N PHE A 189 9.02 17.45 -14.63
CA PHE A 189 8.19 16.37 -15.17
C PHE A 189 7.38 16.81 -16.41
N LEU A 190 6.60 17.88 -16.31
CA LEU A 190 5.68 18.33 -17.38
C LEU A 190 6.41 18.78 -18.66
N ASN A 191 7.65 19.22 -18.54
CA ASN A 191 8.49 19.60 -19.68
C ASN A 191 8.99 18.38 -20.45
N ASN A 192 9.26 17.25 -19.77
CA ASN A 192 9.88 16.07 -20.38
C ASN A 192 8.89 14.93 -20.67
N TYR A 193 7.73 14.92 -20.02
CA TYR A 193 6.70 13.89 -20.20
C TYR A 193 5.40 14.48 -20.73
N GLN A 194 4.69 13.69 -21.52
CA GLN A 194 3.37 14.03 -22.03
C GLN A 194 2.40 12.87 -21.84
N GLN A 195 1.15 13.18 -21.57
CA GLN A 195 0.10 12.17 -21.56
C GLN A 195 -0.19 11.72 -22.98
N ILE A 196 -0.19 10.42 -23.23
CA ILE A 196 -0.48 9.84 -24.55
C ILE A 196 -1.79 9.05 -24.58
N ASP A 197 -2.21 8.52 -23.44
CA ASP A 197 -3.40 7.67 -23.35
C ASP A 197 -3.91 7.63 -21.90
N SER A 198 -5.06 6.99 -21.70
CA SER A 198 -5.66 6.72 -20.41
C SER A 198 -6.31 5.34 -20.39
N SER A 199 -5.90 4.54 -19.41
CA SER A 199 -6.50 3.25 -19.07
C SER A 199 -7.73 3.42 -18.18
N LYS A 200 -8.21 2.31 -17.59
CA LYS A 200 -9.36 2.36 -16.67
C LYS A 200 -9.03 3.12 -15.38
N PHE A 201 -7.84 2.92 -14.83
CA PHE A 201 -7.44 3.47 -13.54
C PHE A 201 -6.28 4.48 -13.61
N PHE A 202 -5.59 4.59 -14.74
CA PHE A 202 -4.39 5.40 -14.87
C PHE A 202 -4.35 6.22 -16.17
N ASP A 203 -3.86 7.45 -16.06
CA ASP A 203 -3.35 8.23 -17.18
C ASP A 203 -1.89 7.85 -17.45
N ILE A 204 -1.55 7.70 -18.73
CA ILE A 204 -0.27 7.17 -19.20
C ILE A 204 0.55 8.32 -19.75
N PHE A 205 1.66 8.63 -19.08
CA PHE A 205 2.61 9.66 -19.48
C PHE A 205 3.88 9.03 -20.01
N ILE A 206 4.29 9.37 -21.22
CA ILE A 206 5.54 8.89 -21.83
C ILE A 206 6.57 10.02 -21.92
N CYS A 207 7.85 9.68 -21.87
CA CYS A 207 8.91 10.63 -22.18
C CYS A 207 8.76 11.12 -23.63
N LYS A 208 8.78 12.45 -23.83
CA LYS A 208 8.61 13.07 -25.14
C LYS A 208 9.70 12.66 -26.14
N ALA A 209 10.93 12.46 -25.66
CA ALA A 209 12.04 12.04 -26.51
C ALA A 209 11.84 10.66 -27.16
N LEU A 210 10.96 9.81 -26.62
CA LEU A 210 10.63 8.49 -27.18
C LEU A 210 9.50 8.54 -28.22
N THR A 211 8.77 9.65 -28.29
CA THR A 211 7.69 9.86 -29.27
C THR A 211 8.14 10.67 -30.49
N GLU A 212 9.29 11.33 -30.39
CA GLU A 212 9.87 12.15 -31.46
C GLU A 212 10.94 11.39 -32.28
N SER A 213 11.26 10.16 -31.90
CA SER A 213 12.19 9.25 -32.58
C SER A 213 11.47 8.26 -33.50
#